data_AF-A0A7S3KFH6-F1
#
_entry.id   AF-A0A7S3KFH6-F1
#
_cell.length_a   1.000
_cell.length_b   1.000
_cell.length_c   1.000
_cell.angle_alpha   90.00
_cell.angle_beta   90.00
_cell.angle_gamma   90.00
#
_symmetry.space_group_name_H-M   'P 1'
#
loop_
_entity.id
_entity.type
_entity.pdbx_description
1 polymer ?
#
loop_
_entity_poly.entity_id
_entity_poly.type
_entity_poly.pdbx_seq_one_letter_code
_entity_poly.pdbx_strand_id
1 'polypeptide(L)'
;VNPEFSTASPLGWHDRGTNGGKSSATIGNNVYAQENFNGLPSWENNYRPEGGASLKFDFPIDFTKQPKEYIDAAVTNLFYWSNIVHDIFYQYGFDEVSGNFQEDNFGKGGK
;
A
#
# COMPACT_ATOMS: atom_id res chain seq x y z
N VAL A 1 14.74 -4.08 -2.89
CA VAL A 1 14.58 -3.39 -4.20
C VAL A 1 13.38 -2.50 -4.05
N ASN A 2 13.44 -1.30 -4.62
CA ASN A 2 12.36 -0.31 -4.58
C ASN A 2 11.59 -0.39 -5.90
N PRO A 3 10.36 -0.93 -5.91
CA PRO A 3 9.60 -1.22 -7.13
C PRO A 3 8.79 -0.04 -7.67
N GLU A 4 8.65 1.04 -6.91
CA GLU A 4 7.79 2.17 -7.24
C GLU A 4 8.22 2.90 -8.52
N PHE A 5 7.24 3.40 -9.27
CA PHE A 5 7.51 4.41 -10.30
C PHE A 5 7.51 5.78 -9.64
N SER A 6 8.67 6.41 -9.53
CA SER A 6 8.83 7.68 -8.82
C SER A 6 8.00 8.85 -9.38
N THR A 7 7.50 8.75 -10.62
CA THR A 7 6.57 9.73 -11.19
C THR A 7 5.17 9.64 -10.60
N ALA A 8 4.70 8.42 -10.33
CA ALA A 8 3.38 8.15 -9.74
C ALA A 8 3.43 8.15 -8.20
N SER A 9 4.51 7.63 -7.64
CA SER A 9 4.73 7.48 -6.21
C SER A 9 6.02 8.20 -5.76
N PRO A 10 6.05 9.54 -5.76
CA PRO A 10 7.28 10.32 -5.54
C PRO A 10 7.87 10.19 -4.13
N LEU A 11 7.08 9.74 -3.16
CA LEU A 11 7.52 9.49 -1.78
C LEU A 11 7.76 8.00 -1.49
N GLY A 12 7.70 7.14 -2.52
CA GLY A 12 7.60 5.70 -2.35
C GLY A 12 6.22 5.28 -1.85
N TRP A 13 6.06 3.98 -1.56
CA TRP A 13 4.76 3.42 -1.18
C TRP A 13 4.47 3.46 0.32
N HIS A 14 5.43 3.84 1.18
CA HIS A 14 5.27 3.80 2.64
C HIS A 14 5.24 5.19 3.30
N ASP A 15 4.95 6.22 2.52
CA ASP A 15 4.76 7.58 2.98
C ASP A 15 3.40 8.08 2.47
N ARG A 16 2.62 8.68 3.36
CA ARG A 16 1.26 9.21 3.08
C ARG A 16 1.24 10.70 2.78
N GLY A 17 2.41 11.29 2.54
CA GLY A 17 2.51 12.70 2.24
C GLY A 17 2.36 13.59 3.46
N THR A 18 1.96 14.83 3.21
CA THR A 18 2.16 15.98 4.10
C THR A 18 1.57 15.78 5.50
N ASN A 19 0.42 15.13 5.59
CA ASN A 19 -0.31 14.97 6.86
C ASN A 19 -0.26 13.55 7.42
N GLY A 20 0.01 12.54 6.60
CA GLY A 20 0.00 11.15 7.03
C GLY A 20 1.37 10.61 7.44
N GLY A 21 2.46 11.17 6.89
CA GLY A 21 3.84 10.81 7.23
C GLY A 21 4.24 9.37 6.85
N LYS A 22 5.46 9.00 7.27
CA LYS A 22 6.08 7.70 6.99
C LYS A 22 5.54 6.59 7.87
N SER A 23 5.50 5.39 7.32
CA SER A 23 5.14 4.15 8.01
C SER A 23 6.15 3.04 7.72
N SER A 24 6.25 2.07 8.63
CA SER A 24 6.93 0.79 8.38
C SER A 24 5.97 -0.35 8.01
N ALA A 25 4.67 -0.08 7.96
CA ALA A 25 3.64 -1.05 7.63
C ALA A 25 3.20 -0.97 6.15
N THR A 26 2.33 -1.90 5.72
CA THR A 26 1.69 -1.92 4.39
C THR A 26 0.62 -0.82 4.22
N ILE A 27 1.04 0.42 4.35
CA ILE A 27 0.23 1.64 4.33
C ILE A 27 1.04 2.79 3.72
N GLY A 28 0.43 3.52 2.80
CA GLY A 28 0.99 4.73 2.20
C GLY A 28 -0.04 5.50 1.40
N ASN A 29 0.42 6.49 0.63
CA ASN A 29 -0.44 7.44 -0.05
C ASN A 29 -1.51 6.78 -0.93
N ASN A 30 -1.16 5.70 -1.64
CA ASN A 30 -2.04 5.08 -2.64
C ASN A 30 -2.88 3.94 -2.06
N VAL A 31 -2.35 3.21 -1.08
CA VAL A 31 -2.92 1.93 -0.62
C VAL A 31 -2.77 1.76 0.88
N TYR A 32 -3.86 1.31 1.49
CA TYR A 32 -3.89 0.77 2.84
C TYR A 32 -4.26 -0.72 2.72
N ALA A 33 -3.34 -1.62 3.08
CA ALA A 33 -3.60 -3.06 3.05
C ALA A 33 -3.49 -3.64 4.46
N GLN A 34 -4.48 -4.43 4.86
CA GLN A 34 -4.62 -5.02 6.19
C GLN A 34 -5.38 -6.35 6.09
N GLU A 35 -5.32 -7.13 7.16
CA GLU A 35 -6.29 -8.22 7.34
C GLU A 35 -7.70 -7.70 7.63
N ASN A 36 -8.70 -8.56 7.45
CA ASN A 36 -10.08 -8.29 7.86
C ASN A 36 -10.79 -9.58 8.29
N PHE A 37 -10.23 -10.30 9.27
CA PHE A 37 -10.74 -11.61 9.70
C PHE A 37 -12.14 -11.54 10.32
N ASN A 38 -12.53 -10.40 10.88
CA ASN A 38 -13.85 -10.19 11.49
C ASN A 38 -14.90 -9.72 10.47
N GLY A 39 -14.50 -9.37 9.24
CA GLY A 39 -15.39 -8.89 8.19
C GLY A 39 -16.10 -7.59 8.52
N LEU A 40 -15.51 -6.75 9.38
CA LEU A 40 -16.11 -5.50 9.82
C LEU A 40 -15.72 -4.34 8.91
N PRO A 41 -16.53 -3.26 8.89
CA PRO A 41 -16.21 -2.06 8.11
C PRO A 41 -15.08 -1.22 8.76
N SER A 42 -14.83 -1.36 10.06
CA SER A 42 -13.71 -0.71 10.74
C SER A 42 -12.41 -1.43 10.37
N TRP A 43 -11.52 -0.74 9.68
CA TRP A 43 -10.28 -1.31 9.11
C TRP A 43 -9.02 -0.57 9.59
N GLU A 44 -9.18 0.62 10.17
CA GLU A 44 -8.12 1.58 10.48
C GLU A 44 -7.07 0.95 11.41
N ASN A 45 -7.55 0.20 12.40
CA ASN A 45 -6.73 -0.45 13.42
C ASN A 45 -6.51 -1.95 13.17
N ASN A 46 -6.92 -2.48 12.02
CA ASN A 46 -6.67 -3.88 11.68
C ASN A 46 -5.17 -4.13 11.50
N TYR A 47 -4.78 -5.38 11.67
CA TYR A 47 -3.38 -5.76 11.61
C TYR A 47 -2.79 -5.55 10.21
N ARG A 48 -1.56 -5.03 10.17
CA ARG A 48 -0.75 -4.81 8.97
C ARG A 48 0.65 -5.38 9.21
N PRO A 49 1.25 -6.04 8.20
CA PRO A 49 2.64 -6.48 8.29
C PRO A 49 3.57 -5.28 8.39
N GLU A 50 4.63 -5.45 9.18
CA GLU A 50 5.66 -4.44 9.43
C GLU A 50 6.98 -4.87 8.80
N GLY A 51 7.57 -4.02 7.95
CA GLY A 51 8.88 -4.23 7.34
C GLY A 51 10.05 -3.73 8.19
N GLY A 52 9.76 -3.15 9.37
CA GLY A 52 10.74 -2.56 10.26
C GLY A 52 11.50 -1.37 9.65
N ALA A 53 12.61 -0.97 10.28
CA ALA A 53 13.40 0.20 9.86
C ALA A 53 14.00 0.08 8.45
N SER A 54 14.18 -1.15 7.95
CA SER A 54 14.73 -1.42 6.61
C SER A 54 13.65 -1.61 5.54
N LEU A 55 12.37 -1.52 5.89
CA LEU A 55 11.23 -1.77 4.99
C LEU A 55 11.38 -3.11 4.23
N LYS A 56 11.77 -4.17 4.95
CA LYS A 56 11.94 -5.51 4.37
C LYS A 56 10.68 -6.35 4.60
N PHE A 57 9.86 -6.46 3.56
CA PHE A 57 8.63 -7.27 3.57
C PHE A 57 8.88 -8.62 2.87
N ASP A 58 9.63 -9.48 3.55
CA ASP A 58 10.06 -10.80 3.07
C ASP A 58 9.55 -11.86 4.05
N PHE A 59 8.33 -12.33 3.80
CA PHE A 59 7.61 -13.23 4.70
C PHE A 59 7.48 -14.63 4.08
N PRO A 60 7.64 -15.71 4.88
CA PRO A 60 7.49 -17.07 4.40
C PRO A 60 6.05 -17.36 4.01
N ILE A 61 5.87 -18.26 3.05
CA ILE A 61 4.56 -18.78 2.65
C ILE A 61 4.58 -20.31 2.67
N ASP A 62 3.58 -20.89 3.33
CA ASP A 62 3.32 -22.33 3.33
C ASP A 62 1.88 -22.56 2.84
N PHE A 63 1.76 -22.88 1.55
CA PHE A 63 0.46 -23.12 0.91
C PHE A 63 -0.27 -24.36 1.44
N THR A 64 0.36 -25.18 2.28
CA THR A 64 -0.32 -26.28 2.98
C THR A 64 -1.10 -25.81 4.22
N LYS A 65 -0.85 -24.58 4.67
CA LYS A 65 -1.55 -23.94 5.81
C LYS A 65 -2.74 -23.10 5.34
N GLN A 66 -3.56 -22.70 6.30
CA GLN A 66 -4.64 -21.74 6.03
C GLN A 66 -4.06 -20.34 5.78
N PRO A 67 -4.70 -19.49 4.95
CA PRO A 67 -4.22 -18.14 4.64
C PRO A 67 -3.89 -17.25 5.83
N LYS A 68 -4.60 -17.47 6.95
CA LYS A 68 -4.35 -16.76 8.20
C LYS A 68 -2.93 -16.99 8.74
N GLU A 69 -2.32 -18.15 8.48
CA GLU A 69 -0.97 -18.50 8.94
C GLU A 69 0.14 -17.83 8.12
N TYR A 70 -0.17 -17.33 6.92
CA TYR A 70 0.76 -16.56 6.07
C TYR A 70 0.19 -15.19 5.71
N ILE A 71 -0.55 -14.59 6.65
CA ILE A 71 -1.24 -13.31 6.44
C ILE A 71 -0.25 -12.20 6.06
N ASP A 72 0.97 -12.23 6.60
CA ASP A 72 1.98 -11.22 6.31
C ASP A 72 2.39 -11.22 4.83
N ALA A 73 2.63 -12.41 4.28
CA ALA A 73 2.91 -12.59 2.87
C ALA A 73 1.70 -12.20 2.00
N ALA A 74 0.48 -12.57 2.41
CA ALA A 74 -0.74 -12.28 1.66
C ALA A 74 -1.04 -10.78 1.59
N VAL A 75 -0.98 -10.06 2.72
CA VAL A 75 -1.24 -8.61 2.78
C VAL A 75 -0.11 -7.84 2.08
N THR A 76 1.15 -8.26 2.23
CA THR A 76 2.27 -7.68 1.49
C THR A 76 2.09 -7.83 -0.02
N ASN A 77 1.68 -9.00 -0.49
CA ASN A 77 1.43 -9.23 -1.92
C ASN A 77 0.29 -8.35 -2.45
N LEU A 78 -0.81 -8.21 -1.68
CA LEU A 78 -1.91 -7.31 -2.03
C LEU A 78 -1.42 -5.86 -2.11
N PHE A 79 -0.66 -5.41 -1.12
CA PHE A 79 -0.10 -4.06 -1.09
C PHE A 79 0.80 -3.78 -2.30
N TYR A 80 1.69 -4.73 -2.63
CA TYR A 80 2.59 -4.63 -3.77
C TYR A 80 1.81 -4.49 -5.09
N TRP A 81 0.89 -5.42 -5.37
CA TRP A 81 0.17 -5.41 -6.64
C TRP A 81 -0.77 -4.22 -6.79
N SER A 82 -1.44 -3.79 -5.72
CA SER A 82 -2.31 -2.61 -5.77
C SER A 82 -1.51 -1.33 -6.06
N ASN A 83 -0.31 -1.19 -5.49
CA ASN A 83 0.55 -0.06 -5.82
C ASN A 83 1.12 -0.13 -7.25
N ILE A 84 1.48 -1.32 -7.74
CA ILE A 84 1.87 -1.49 -9.14
C ILE A 84 0.74 -1.07 -10.08
N VAL A 85 -0.50 -1.48 -9.80
CA VAL A 85 -1.67 -1.10 -10.61
C VAL A 85 -1.87 0.41 -10.59
N HIS A 86 -1.80 1.04 -9.41
CA HIS A 86 -1.82 2.50 -9.28
C HIS A 86 -0.77 3.15 -10.18
N ASP A 87 0.50 2.76 -10.00
CA ASP A 87 1.61 3.40 -10.69
C ASP A 87 1.55 3.21 -12.21
N ILE A 88 1.10 2.04 -12.69
CA ILE A 88 0.88 1.77 -14.11
C ILE A 88 -0.25 2.65 -14.64
N PHE A 89 -1.41 2.70 -13.98
CA PHE A 89 -2.54 3.52 -14.45
C PHE A 89 -2.22 5.00 -14.44
N TYR A 90 -1.39 5.47 -13.51
CA TYR A 90 -0.86 6.83 -13.53
C TYR A 90 -0.09 7.12 -14.83
N GLN A 91 0.74 6.19 -15.31
CA GLN A 91 1.44 6.35 -16.60
C GLN A 91 0.48 6.48 -17.79
N TYR A 92 -0.75 5.98 -17.65
CA TYR A 92 -1.79 6.04 -18.67
C TYR A 92 -2.81 7.16 -18.44
N GLY A 93 -2.51 8.11 -17.54
CA GLY A 93 -3.32 9.31 -17.35
C GLY A 93 -4.42 9.19 -16.31
N PHE A 94 -4.45 8.11 -15.51
CA PHE A 94 -5.24 8.10 -14.29
C PHE A 94 -4.45 8.79 -13.17
N ASP A 95 -4.36 10.12 -13.31
CA ASP A 95 -3.66 11.02 -12.40
C ASP A 95 -4.61 11.67 -11.38
N GLU A 96 -4.08 12.59 -10.58
CA GLU A 96 -4.84 13.27 -9.52
C GLU A 96 -6.10 13.95 -10.08
N VAL A 97 -5.96 14.75 -11.13
CA VAL A 97 -7.09 15.49 -11.74
C VAL A 97 -8.13 14.54 -12.34
N SER A 98 -7.69 13.38 -12.81
CA SER A 98 -8.55 12.34 -13.37
C SER A 98 -9.24 11.47 -12.31
N GLY A 99 -9.02 11.74 -11.02
CA GLY A 99 -9.69 11.08 -9.90
C GLY A 99 -9.04 9.74 -9.52
N ASN A 100 -7.72 9.67 -9.58
CA ASN A 100 -6.99 8.51 -9.07
C ASN A 100 -7.15 8.35 -7.54
N PHE A 101 -6.72 7.20 -7.03
CA PHE A 101 -6.84 6.88 -5.62
C PHE A 101 -5.53 7.18 -4.89
N GLN A 102 -5.47 8.32 -4.21
CA GLN A 102 -4.38 8.66 -3.30
C GLN A 102 -4.84 9.62 -2.20
N GLU A 103 -4.18 9.62 -1.04
CA GLU A 103 -4.55 10.43 0.14
C GLU A 103 -4.12 11.89 0.01
N ASP A 104 -2.87 12.14 -0.41
CA ASP A 104 -2.30 13.46 -0.69
C ASP A 104 -2.11 13.63 -2.20
N ASN A 105 -2.85 14.59 -2.79
CA ASN A 105 -2.74 14.95 -4.21
C ASN A 105 -1.61 15.95 -4.50
N PHE A 106 -0.79 16.30 -3.50
CA PHE A 106 0.38 17.18 -3.64
C PHE A 106 0.04 18.55 -4.26
N GLY A 107 -1.20 19.03 -4.06
CA GLY A 107 -1.69 20.27 -4.65
C GLY A 107 -1.93 20.23 -6.15
N LYS A 108 -1.92 19.06 -6.80
CA LYS A 108 -2.12 18.89 -8.25
C LYS A 108 -3.59 18.93 -8.69
N GLY A 109 -4.54 19.00 -7.76
CA GLY A 109 -5.99 18.94 -8.04
C GLY A 109 -6.58 17.56 -7.73
N GLY A 110 -7.78 17.26 -8.23
CA GLY A 110 -8.43 15.97 -7.98
C GLY A 110 -9.06 15.82 -6.59
N LYS A 111 -9.83 14.74 -6.40
CA LYS A 111 -10.41 14.27 -5.13
C LYS A 111 -10.74 12.78 -5.19
#